data_AF-A0AAD7JAK5-F1
#
_entry.id   AF-A0AAD7JAK5-F1
#
_cell.length_a   1.000
_cell.length_b   1.000
_cell.length_c   1.000
_cell.angle_alpha   90.00
_cell.angle_beta   90.00
_cell.angle_gamma   90.00
#
_symmetry.space_group_name_H-M   'P 1'
#
loop_
_entity.id
_entity.type
_entity.pdbx_description
1 polymer ?
#
loop_
_entity_poly.entity_id
_entity_poly.type
_entity_poly.pdbx_seq_one_letter_code
_entity_poly.pdbx_strand_id
1 'polypeptide(L)'
;MLGIIRTSLYCIFGVFSLVLFGLCAARLHYTLHLPPGDPLNQGNDFFDPIVVELVFSAILGMIWSTYAVVTIHHMREDRYIYSFFSEIVVLSTFFVLYLVGAAIATQLWGDLSFCQEFLACRILTALVAFAWMSWIILLCTLVASVFVAIANAAFFAPFHGRWNPRESTYSDRRTSRA
;
A
#
# COMPACT_ATOMS: atom_id res chain seq x y z
N MET A 1 21.34 -8.74 -3.46
CA MET A 1 20.35 -9.56 -2.72
C MET A 1 19.26 -8.71 -2.08
N LEU A 2 19.60 -7.70 -1.28
CA LEU A 2 18.64 -6.83 -0.59
C LEU A 2 17.66 -6.09 -1.53
N GLY A 3 18.14 -5.61 -2.68
CA GLY A 3 17.27 -4.99 -3.69
C GLY A 3 16.19 -5.93 -4.25
N ILE A 4 16.49 -7.22 -4.43
CA ILE A 4 15.53 -8.21 -4.94
C ILE A 4 14.42 -8.44 -3.90
N ILE A 5 14.81 -8.58 -2.63
CA ILE A 5 13.86 -8.75 -1.52
C ILE A 5 12.94 -7.54 -1.45
N ARG A 6 13.49 -6.32 -1.51
CA ARG A 6 12.68 -5.09 -1.47
C ARG A 6 11.72 -4.99 -2.66
N THR A 7 12.18 -5.28 -3.88
CA THR A 7 11.30 -5.31 -5.06
C THR A 7 10.19 -6.35 -4.89
N SER A 8 10.50 -7.55 -4.39
CA SER A 8 9.48 -8.57 -4.15
C SER A 8 8.44 -8.15 -3.11
N LEU A 9 8.85 -7.49 -2.02
CA LEU A 9 7.94 -6.96 -1.01
C LEU A 9 7.00 -5.91 -1.60
N TYR A 10 7.50 -4.99 -2.43
CA TYR A 10 6.66 -4.01 -3.13
C TYR A 10 5.69 -4.65 -4.12
N CYS A 11 6.12 -5.68 -4.85
CA CYS A 11 5.22 -6.43 -5.75
C CYS A 11 4.10 -7.14 -4.97
N ILE A 12 4.45 -7.83 -3.86
CA ILE A 12 3.48 -8.51 -3.00
C ILE A 12 2.49 -7.50 -2.42
N PHE A 13 2.99 -6.36 -1.92
CA PHE A 13 2.15 -5.27 -1.42
C PHE A 13 1.17 -4.79 -2.49
N GLY A 14 1.66 -4.51 -3.72
CA GLY A 14 0.81 -4.06 -4.82
C GLY A 14 -0.29 -5.07 -5.18
N VAL A 15 0.02 -6.37 -5.19
CA VAL A 15 -0.98 -7.42 -5.44
C VAL A 15 -2.01 -7.48 -4.31
N PHE A 16 -1.58 -7.38 -3.05
CA PHE A 16 -2.52 -7.35 -1.92
C PHE A 16 -3.40 -6.10 -1.92
N SER A 17 -2.86 -4.93 -2.28
CA SER A 17 -3.65 -3.71 -2.48
C SER A 17 -4.67 -3.86 -3.61
N LEU A 18 -4.32 -4.53 -4.72
CA LEU A 18 -5.25 -4.79 -5.82
C LEU A 18 -6.40 -5.72 -5.39
N VAL A 19 -6.08 -6.79 -4.66
CA VAL A 19 -7.10 -7.70 -4.12
C VAL A 19 -8.01 -6.96 -3.13
N LEU A 20 -7.42 -6.17 -2.23
CA LEU A 20 -8.17 -5.37 -1.26
C LEU A 20 -9.11 -4.38 -1.97
N PHE A 21 -8.64 -3.70 -3.01
CA PHE A 21 -9.47 -2.81 -3.84
C PHE A 21 -10.68 -3.54 -4.44
N GLY A 22 -10.47 -4.72 -5.03
CA GLY A 22 -11.54 -5.54 -5.59
C GLY A 22 -12.57 -6.00 -4.54
N LEU A 23 -12.11 -6.43 -3.37
CA LEU A 23 -12.99 -6.83 -2.26
C LEU A 23 -13.79 -5.64 -1.71
N CYS A 24 -13.16 -4.49 -1.54
CA CYS A 24 -13.85 -3.28 -1.11
C CYS A 24 -14.89 -2.81 -2.12
N ALA A 25 -14.58 -2.87 -3.42
CA ALA A 25 -15.54 -2.54 -4.48
C ALA A 25 -16.75 -3.48 -4.46
N ALA A 26 -16.52 -4.79 -4.30
CA ALA A 26 -17.60 -5.77 -4.16
C ALA A 26 -18.47 -5.49 -2.93
N ARG A 27 -17.86 -5.13 -1.80
CA ARG A 27 -18.56 -4.75 -0.57
C ARG A 27 -19.40 -3.49 -0.76
N LEU A 28 -18.82 -2.42 -1.31
CA LEU A 28 -19.52 -1.16 -1.59
C LEU A 28 -20.70 -1.37 -2.54
N HIS A 29 -20.52 -2.16 -3.60
CA HIS A 29 -21.61 -2.48 -4.52
C HIS A 29 -22.77 -3.17 -3.81
N TYR A 30 -22.47 -4.12 -2.91
CA TYR A 30 -23.47 -4.82 -2.12
C TYR A 30 -24.16 -3.90 -1.10
N THR A 31 -23.42 -3.02 -0.41
CA THR A 31 -24.03 -2.13 0.60
C THR A 31 -24.86 -1.00 0.00
N LEU A 32 -24.64 -0.65 -1.26
CA LEU A 32 -25.39 0.37 -2.00
C LEU A 32 -26.57 -0.20 -2.82
N HIS A 33 -26.69 -1.53 -2.93
CA HIS A 33 -27.77 -2.20 -3.66
C HIS A 33 -28.22 -3.45 -2.90
N LEU A 34 -28.73 -3.26 -1.68
CA LEU A 34 -29.26 -4.37 -0.90
C LEU A 34 -30.55 -4.89 -1.53
N PRO A 35 -30.70 -6.23 -1.67
CA PRO A 35 -31.96 -6.80 -2.07
C PRO A 35 -33.01 -6.61 -0.96
N PRO A 36 -34.27 -6.35 -1.32
CA PRO A 36 -35.35 -6.22 -0.34
C PRO A 36 -35.52 -7.54 0.43
N GLY A 37 -35.46 -7.46 1.76
CA GLY A 37 -35.57 -8.61 2.66
C GLY A 37 -34.24 -9.14 3.21
N ASP A 38 -33.10 -8.53 2.87
CA ASP A 38 -31.83 -8.82 3.53
C ASP A 38 -31.88 -8.42 5.02
N PRO A 39 -31.47 -9.28 5.97
CA PRO A 39 -31.42 -8.92 7.39
C PRO A 39 -30.43 -7.78 7.69
N LEU A 40 -29.47 -7.52 6.79
CA LEU A 40 -28.51 -6.44 6.94
C LEU A 40 -29.21 -5.07 6.76
N ASN A 41 -29.08 -4.19 7.76
CA ASN A 41 -29.67 -2.84 7.76
C ASN A 41 -31.18 -2.79 7.38
N GLN A 42 -31.93 -3.84 7.71
CA GLN A 42 -33.35 -3.98 7.34
C GLN A 42 -33.60 -3.87 5.83
N GLY A 43 -32.62 -4.26 5.01
CA GLY A 43 -32.69 -4.18 3.55
C GLY A 43 -32.57 -2.76 3.00
N ASN A 44 -32.17 -1.78 3.82
CA ASN A 44 -31.93 -0.41 3.37
C ASN A 44 -30.45 -0.24 2.97
N ASP A 45 -30.23 0.42 1.84
CA ASP A 45 -28.89 0.80 1.39
C ASP A 45 -28.19 1.68 2.42
N PHE A 46 -26.89 1.44 2.63
CA PHE A 46 -26.07 2.25 3.51
C PHE A 46 -24.64 2.38 3.00
N PHE A 47 -24.00 3.46 3.45
CA PHE A 47 -22.62 3.76 3.11
C PHE A 47 -21.71 3.36 4.27
N ASP A 48 -20.70 2.52 3.99
CA ASP A 48 -19.69 2.11 4.98
C ASP A 48 -18.43 2.99 4.82
N PRO A 49 -18.18 3.96 5.72
CA PRO A 49 -17.05 4.89 5.59
C PRO A 49 -15.70 4.20 5.66
N ILE A 50 -15.61 3.07 6.36
CA ILE A 50 -14.34 2.35 6.58
C ILE A 50 -13.92 1.62 5.32
N VAL A 51 -14.88 1.04 4.60
CA VAL A 51 -14.60 0.43 3.29
C VAL A 51 -14.05 1.47 2.33
N VAL A 52 -14.54 2.71 2.38
CA VAL A 52 -14.09 3.81 1.51
C VAL A 52 -12.68 4.28 1.85
N GLU A 53 -12.35 4.37 3.15
CA GLU A 53 -10.97 4.61 3.59
C GLU A 53 -10.03 3.53 3.05
N LEU A 54 -10.41 2.25 3.17
CA LEU A 54 -9.61 1.13 2.66
C LEU A 54 -9.49 1.15 1.12
N VAL A 55 -10.52 1.57 0.39
CA VAL A 55 -10.43 1.81 -1.07
C VAL A 55 -9.39 2.88 -1.38
N PHE A 56 -9.45 4.01 -0.68
CA PHE A 56 -8.52 5.12 -0.87
C PHE A 56 -7.08 4.69 -0.60
N SER A 57 -6.87 3.99 0.52
CA SER A 57 -5.58 3.44 0.93
C SER A 57 -5.06 2.39 -0.07
N ALA A 58 -5.94 1.53 -0.61
CA ALA A 58 -5.59 0.56 -1.65
C ALA A 58 -5.18 1.20 -2.98
N ILE A 59 -5.88 2.24 -3.42
CA ILE A 59 -5.53 2.99 -4.66
C ILE A 59 -4.15 3.62 -4.52
N LEU A 60 -3.93 4.35 -3.43
CA LEU A 60 -2.64 4.98 -3.18
C LEU A 60 -1.52 3.94 -3.03
N GLY A 61 -1.82 2.81 -2.37
CA GLY A 61 -0.90 1.68 -2.23
C GLY A 61 -0.47 1.09 -3.57
N MET A 62 -1.40 0.88 -4.50
CA MET A 62 -1.10 0.40 -5.87
C MET A 62 -0.25 1.39 -6.68
N ILE A 63 -0.57 2.68 -6.59
CA ILE A 63 0.19 3.73 -7.27
C ILE A 63 1.62 3.75 -6.73
N TRP A 64 1.78 3.74 -5.41
CA TRP A 64 3.08 3.74 -4.75
C TRP A 64 3.89 2.48 -5.03
N SER A 65 3.28 1.29 -4.96
CA SER A 65 3.99 0.04 -5.25
C SER A 65 4.53 0.02 -6.67
N THR A 66 3.72 0.48 -7.63
CA THR A 66 4.13 0.56 -9.03
C THR A 66 5.26 1.57 -9.21
N TYR A 67 5.13 2.75 -8.61
CA TYR A 67 6.16 3.77 -8.62
C TYR A 67 7.48 3.25 -8.04
N ALA A 68 7.45 2.62 -6.85
CA ALA A 68 8.63 2.08 -6.19
C ALA A 68 9.32 1.00 -7.03
N VAL A 69 8.56 0.06 -7.61
CA VAL A 69 9.12 -1.00 -8.47
C VAL A 69 9.76 -0.40 -9.73
N VAL A 70 9.07 0.51 -10.41
CA VAL A 70 9.58 1.16 -11.63
C VAL A 70 10.85 1.96 -11.32
N THR A 71 10.87 2.73 -10.23
CA THR A 71 12.04 3.54 -9.88
C THR A 71 13.24 2.69 -9.48
N ILE A 72 13.03 1.59 -8.74
CA ILE A 72 14.10 0.64 -8.40
C ILE A 72 14.62 -0.07 -9.65
N HIS A 73 13.73 -0.47 -10.57
CA HIS A 73 14.11 -1.21 -11.78
C HIS A 73 14.81 -0.33 -12.82
N HIS A 74 14.28 0.87 -13.08
CA HIS A 74 14.78 1.80 -14.08
C HIS A 74 15.85 2.77 -13.57
N MET A 75 16.20 2.74 -12.28
CA MET A 75 17.17 3.66 -11.67
C MET A 75 16.82 5.13 -11.96
N ARG A 76 15.53 5.47 -11.88
CA ARG A 76 15.06 6.81 -12.23
C ARG A 76 15.37 7.77 -11.09
N GLU A 77 16.21 8.76 -11.35
CA GLU A 77 16.43 9.88 -10.42
C GLU A 77 15.35 10.93 -10.63
N ASP A 78 14.22 10.80 -9.92
CA ASP A 78 13.17 11.81 -9.92
C ASP A 78 13.51 12.95 -8.95
N ARG A 79 13.24 14.20 -9.35
CA ARG A 79 13.64 15.40 -8.59
C ARG A 79 12.95 15.56 -7.21
N TYR A 80 11.80 14.92 -6.98
CA TYR A 80 10.97 15.15 -5.79
C TYR A 80 10.99 14.00 -4.77
N ILE A 81 11.00 12.73 -5.21
CA ILE A 81 11.01 11.55 -4.34
C ILE A 81 12.26 10.72 -4.67
N TYR A 82 13.42 11.27 -4.32
CA TYR A 82 14.69 10.60 -4.60
C TYR A 82 15.25 9.86 -3.38
N SER A 83 14.96 10.31 -2.15
CA SER A 83 15.72 9.89 -0.97
C SER A 83 15.11 8.71 -0.19
N PHE A 84 15.95 7.97 0.53
CA PHE A 84 15.48 6.98 1.52
C PHE A 84 14.61 7.62 2.61
N PHE A 85 14.90 8.86 3.01
CA PHE A 85 14.05 9.58 3.95
C PHE A 85 12.63 9.76 3.41
N SER A 86 12.48 10.20 2.15
CA SER A 86 11.16 10.32 1.52
C SER A 86 10.44 8.97 1.37
N GLU A 87 11.17 7.89 1.07
CA GLU A 87 10.61 6.53 1.06
C GLU A 87 10.04 6.16 2.44
N ILE A 88 10.80 6.39 3.51
CA ILE A 88 10.39 6.09 4.89
C ILE A 88 9.16 6.91 5.30
N VAL A 89 9.11 8.21 4.96
CA VAL A 89 7.97 9.07 5.29
C VAL A 89 6.69 8.59 4.59
N VAL A 90 6.78 8.24 3.31
CA VAL A 90 5.63 7.73 2.55
C VAL A 90 5.19 6.36 3.09
N LEU A 91 6.12 5.43 3.34
CA LEU A 91 5.83 4.14 3.96
C LEU A 91 5.22 4.28 5.36
N SER A 92 5.67 5.24 6.16
CA SER A 92 5.11 5.51 7.50
C SER A 92 3.68 6.03 7.41
N THR A 93 3.38 6.85 6.39
CA THR A 93 2.02 7.34 6.14
C THR A 93 1.10 6.17 5.78
N PHE A 94 1.54 5.30 4.86
CA PHE A 94 0.80 4.09 4.50
C PHE A 94 0.62 3.14 5.67
N PHE A 95 1.65 2.98 6.50
CA PHE A 95 1.58 2.15 7.70
C PHE A 95 0.44 2.58 8.62
N VAL A 96 0.30 3.89 8.87
CA VAL A 96 -0.79 4.41 9.72
C VAL A 96 -2.16 4.23 9.06
N LEU A 97 -2.29 4.56 7.77
CA LEU A 97 -3.55 4.41 7.03
C LEU A 97 -4.06 2.96 7.09
N TYR A 98 -3.22 2.00 6.69
CA TYR A 98 -3.59 0.58 6.73
C TYR A 98 -3.83 0.06 8.15
N LEU A 99 -3.09 0.54 9.15
CA LEU A 99 -3.30 0.14 10.55
C LEU A 99 -4.66 0.60 11.06
N VAL A 100 -5.01 1.86 10.84
CA VAL A 100 -6.27 2.45 11.31
C VAL A 100 -7.44 1.77 10.60
N GLY A 101 -7.37 1.60 9.28
CA GLY A 101 -8.40 0.90 8.51
C GLY A 101 -8.61 -0.53 8.98
N ALA A 102 -7.53 -1.30 9.18
CA ALA A 102 -7.60 -2.68 9.66
C ALA A 102 -8.14 -2.77 11.09
N ALA A 103 -7.68 -1.91 12.00
CA ALA A 103 -8.09 -1.92 13.40
C ALA A 103 -9.58 -1.57 13.56
N ILE A 104 -10.05 -0.52 12.90
CA ILE A 104 -11.46 -0.12 12.97
C ILE A 104 -12.34 -1.19 12.31
N ALA A 105 -11.94 -1.74 11.17
CA ALA A 105 -12.66 -2.84 10.51
C ALA A 105 -12.81 -4.07 11.44
N THR A 106 -11.74 -4.46 12.14
CA THR A 106 -11.81 -5.56 13.12
C THR A 106 -12.73 -5.25 14.30
N GLN A 107 -12.74 -4.01 14.78
CA GLN A 107 -13.57 -3.62 15.91
C GLN A 107 -15.06 -3.55 15.53
N LEU A 108 -15.39 -3.03 14.35
CA LEU A 108 -16.76 -2.85 13.90
C LEU A 108 -17.43 -4.17 13.52
N TRP A 109 -16.73 -5.04 12.79
CA TRP A 109 -17.32 -6.27 12.27
C TRP A 109 -17.16 -7.47 13.22
N GLY A 110 -16.18 -7.41 14.14
CA GLY A 110 -16.03 -8.39 15.21
C GLY A 110 -15.77 -9.81 14.71
N ASP A 111 -16.33 -10.79 15.41
CA ASP A 111 -16.24 -12.20 15.02
C ASP A 111 -17.30 -12.55 13.97
N LEU A 112 -16.85 -12.84 12.75
CA LEU A 112 -17.67 -13.21 11.59
C LEU A 112 -17.79 -14.74 11.42
N SER A 113 -17.34 -15.54 12.38
CA SER A 113 -17.39 -17.02 12.26
C SER A 113 -18.82 -17.56 12.15
N PHE A 114 -19.79 -16.89 12.78
CA PHE A 114 -21.19 -17.31 12.80
C PHE A 114 -21.92 -17.16 11.45
N CYS A 115 -21.44 -16.31 10.55
CA CYS A 115 -22.13 -15.97 9.28
C CYS A 115 -21.42 -16.48 8.03
N GLN A 116 -20.44 -17.38 8.16
CA GLN A 116 -19.63 -17.89 7.04
C GLN A 116 -20.43 -18.61 5.95
N GLU A 117 -21.70 -18.93 6.18
CA GLU A 117 -22.59 -19.47 5.14
C GLU A 117 -22.89 -18.41 4.05
N PHE A 118 -22.92 -17.12 4.40
CA PHE A 118 -23.25 -16.05 3.49
C PHE A 118 -22.00 -15.47 2.79
N LEU A 119 -22.13 -15.20 1.49
CA LEU A 119 -21.04 -14.62 0.68
C LEU A 119 -20.55 -13.28 1.25
N ALA A 120 -21.46 -12.42 1.72
CA ALA A 120 -21.12 -11.10 2.27
C ALA A 120 -20.16 -11.21 3.47
N CYS A 121 -20.38 -12.18 4.35
CA CYS A 121 -19.56 -12.42 5.53
C CYS A 121 -18.16 -12.97 5.17
N ARG A 122 -18.08 -13.82 4.15
CA ARG A 122 -16.79 -14.29 3.60
C ARG A 122 -15.98 -13.14 3.00
N ILE A 123 -16.64 -12.24 2.27
CA ILE A 123 -16.01 -11.05 1.69
C ILE A 123 -15.45 -10.15 2.80
N LEU A 124 -16.24 -9.87 3.85
CA LEU A 124 -15.80 -9.09 5.01
C LEU A 124 -14.57 -9.73 5.69
N THR A 125 -14.60 -11.05 5.91
CA THR A 125 -13.49 -11.79 6.51
C THR A 125 -12.22 -11.68 5.65
N ALA A 126 -12.35 -11.87 4.33
CA ALA A 126 -11.24 -11.71 3.39
C ALA A 126 -10.70 -10.28 3.39
N LEU A 127 -11.58 -9.27 3.42
CA LEU A 127 -11.21 -7.85 3.44
C LEU A 127 -10.34 -7.52 4.66
N VAL A 128 -10.76 -7.95 5.86
CA VAL A 128 -9.98 -7.79 7.10
C VAL A 128 -8.63 -8.50 6.99
N ALA A 129 -8.61 -9.75 6.50
CA ALA A 129 -7.38 -10.52 6.36
C ALA A 129 -6.39 -9.83 5.41
N PHE A 130 -6.83 -9.37 4.24
CA PHE A 130 -5.98 -8.67 3.28
C PHE A 130 -5.54 -7.28 3.78
N ALA A 131 -6.36 -6.58 4.57
CA ALA A 131 -5.97 -5.34 5.21
C ALA A 131 -4.79 -5.56 6.19
N TRP A 132 -4.89 -6.57 7.08
CA TRP A 132 -3.81 -6.94 7.99
C TRP A 132 -2.57 -7.46 7.27
N MET A 133 -2.72 -8.31 6.25
CA MET A 133 -1.58 -8.80 5.47
C MET A 133 -0.85 -7.65 4.76
N SER A 134 -1.59 -6.70 4.18
CA SER A 134 -1.01 -5.50 3.55
C SER A 134 -0.24 -4.66 4.58
N TRP A 135 -0.78 -4.49 5.79
CA TRP A 135 -0.11 -3.79 6.88
C TRP A 135 1.20 -4.49 7.32
N ILE A 136 1.18 -5.82 7.47
CA ILE A 136 2.39 -6.60 7.83
C ILE A 136 3.47 -6.45 6.74
N ILE A 137 3.09 -6.55 5.47
CA ILE A 137 4.06 -6.38 4.36
C ILE A 137 4.62 -4.95 4.34
N LEU A 138 3.80 -3.93 4.62
CA LEU A 138 4.26 -2.55 4.77
C LEU A 138 5.25 -2.40 5.93
N LEU A 139 4.97 -3.02 7.08
CA LEU A 139 5.88 -3.01 8.22
C LEU A 139 7.23 -3.64 7.85
N CYS A 140 7.22 -4.81 7.20
CA CYS A 140 8.44 -5.47 6.73
C CYS A 140 9.22 -4.58 5.75
N THR A 141 8.52 -3.91 4.84
CA THR A 141 9.13 -2.99 3.86
C THR A 141 9.73 -1.77 4.54
N LEU A 142 9.02 -1.16 5.49
CA LEU A 142 9.47 -0.02 6.27
C LEU A 142 10.73 -0.37 7.09
N VAL A 143 10.71 -1.49 7.81
CA VAL A 143 11.86 -1.97 8.60
C VAL A 143 13.07 -2.22 7.70
N ALA A 144 12.86 -2.85 6.54
CA ALA A 144 13.94 -3.08 5.58
C ALA A 144 14.55 -1.75 5.08
N SER A 145 13.72 -0.76 4.72
CA SER A 145 14.19 0.55 4.24
C SER A 145 14.91 1.34 5.34
N VAL A 146 14.42 1.30 6.58
CA VAL A 146 15.10 1.92 7.73
C VAL A 146 16.45 1.25 8.01
N PHE A 147 16.50 -0.08 8.00
CA PHE A 147 17.74 -0.83 8.22
C PHE A 147 18.80 -0.49 7.16
N VAL A 148 18.41 -0.41 5.89
CA VAL A 148 19.32 0.00 4.80
C VAL A 148 19.85 1.42 5.02
N ALA A 149 18.96 2.36 5.37
CA ALA A 149 19.33 3.76 5.58
C ALA A 149 20.31 3.93 6.73
N ILE A 150 20.12 3.21 7.84
CA ILE A 150 21.02 3.24 9.00
C ILE A 150 22.34 2.56 8.68
N ALA A 151 22.32 1.33 8.14
CA ALA A 151 23.53 0.54 7.90
C ALA A 151 24.50 1.21 6.92
N ASN A 152 23.98 2.02 5.99
CA ASN A 152 24.78 2.73 4.99
C ASN A 152 24.91 4.23 5.26
N ALA A 153 24.38 4.74 6.38
CA ALA A 153 24.26 6.18 6.67
C ALA A 153 23.69 6.99 5.48
N ALA A 154 22.72 6.42 4.76
CA ALA A 154 22.33 6.81 3.41
C ALA A 154 20.95 7.47 3.33
N PHE A 155 20.50 8.13 4.41
CA PHE A 155 19.15 8.73 4.50
C PHE A 155 18.82 9.69 3.35
N PHE A 156 19.80 10.47 2.89
CA PHE A 156 19.65 11.44 1.79
C PHE A 156 20.16 10.91 0.44
N ALA A 157 20.63 9.66 0.42
CA ALA A 157 21.08 9.03 -0.82
C ALA A 157 19.87 8.53 -1.62
N PRO A 158 20.03 8.32 -2.94
CA PRO A 158 18.92 7.92 -3.78
C PRO A 158 18.42 6.51 -3.42
N PHE A 159 17.09 6.35 -3.34
CA PHE A 159 16.47 5.16 -2.76
C PHE A 159 16.60 3.91 -3.64
N HIS A 160 16.91 4.03 -4.93
CA HIS A 160 17.16 2.87 -5.81
C HIS A 160 18.40 2.05 -5.39
N GLY A 161 19.27 2.58 -4.52
CA GLY A 161 20.33 1.82 -3.83
C GLY A 161 21.49 1.36 -4.72
N ARG A 162 21.55 1.83 -5.97
CA ARG A 162 22.71 1.64 -6.86
C ARG A 162 23.56 2.89 -6.83
N TRP A 163 24.49 2.94 -5.87
CA TRP A 163 25.50 3.99 -5.82
C TRP A 163 26.63 3.61 -6.77
N ASN A 164 26.62 4.17 -7.98
CA ASN A 164 27.75 4.03 -8.89
C ASN A 164 28.64 5.26 -8.73
N PRO A 165 29.83 5.17 -8.09
CA PRO A 165 30.68 6.34 -7.82
C PRO A 165 31.20 7.03 -9.10
N ARG A 166 30.99 6.42 -10.28
CA ARG A 166 31.47 6.89 -11.58
C ARG A 166 30.42 7.59 -12.44
N GLU A 167 29.15 7.63 -12.03
CA GLU A 167 28.07 8.24 -12.83
C GLU A 167 27.52 9.56 -12.29
N SER A 168 27.98 10.05 -11.14
CA SER A 168 27.54 11.34 -10.58
C SER A 168 28.15 12.57 -11.28
N THR A 169 28.33 12.52 -12.60
CA THR A 169 28.59 13.73 -13.39
C THR A 169 27.24 14.27 -13.82
N TYR A 170 26.72 15.22 -13.06
CA TYR A 170 25.60 16.06 -13.49
C TYR A 170 26.04 16.74 -14.79
N SER A 171 25.60 16.26 -15.95
CA SER A 171 25.89 16.95 -17.21
C SER A 171 25.07 18.24 -17.20
N ASP A 172 25.69 19.33 -16.74
CA ASP A 172 25.10 20.64 -16.83
C ASP A 172 25.00 21.01 -18.30
N ARG A 173 23.83 20.76 -18.89
CA ARG A 173 23.55 20.96 -20.32
C ARG A 173 23.29 22.45 -20.60
N ARG A 174 24.14 23.33 -20.05
CA ARG A 174 23.98 24.79 -20.04
C ARG A 174 25.25 25.55 -20.42
N THR A 175 26.08 25.01 -21.31
CA THR A 175 27.26 25.73 -21.84
C THR A 175 27.59 25.31 -23.29
N SER A 176 26.63 25.42 -24.20
CA SER A 176 26.89 25.26 -25.64
C SER A 176 26.06 26.23 -26.51
N ARG A 177 25.91 27.46 -26.03
CA ARG A 177 25.52 28.61 -26.87
C ARG A 177 26.43 29.78 -26.52
N ALA A 178 27.62 29.75 -27.09
CA ALA A 178 28.47 30.92 -27.34
C ALA A 178 28.79 30.90 -28.84
#